data_AF-A0AAC9B2U5-F1
#
_entry.id   AF-A0AAC9B2U5-F1
#
_cell.length_a   1.000
_cell.length_b   1.000
_cell.length_c   1.000
_cell.angle_alpha   90.00
_cell.angle_beta   90.00
_cell.angle_gamma   90.00
#
_symmetry.space_group_name_H-M   'P 1'
#
loop_
_entity.id
_entity.type
_entity.pdbx_description
1 polymer ?
#
loop_
_entity_poly.entity_id
_entity_poly.type
_entity_poly.pdbx_seq_one_letter_code
_entity_poly.pdbx_strand_id
1 'polypeptide(L)'
;MAKLNSQKNCFFEKSKGNPNNFTSPSGVNYASIRKGKKNHSGVIGVSYDQQQQVWFARLMFRGKYVLLKSFVKFDDAVEAREEAEREYFHK
;
A
#
# COMPACT_ATOMS: atom_id res chain seq x y z
N MET A 1 -15.84 18.09 -16.49
CA MET A 1 -17.13 17.47 -16.10
C MET A 1 -17.05 16.44 -14.94
N ALA A 2 -15.89 16.14 -14.34
CA ALA A 2 -15.79 15.13 -13.26
C ALA A 2 -16.08 15.63 -11.83
N LYS A 3 -15.85 16.93 -11.52
CA LYS A 3 -16.01 17.48 -10.17
C LYS A 3 -17.47 17.54 -9.67
N LEU A 4 -18.42 17.76 -10.59
CA LEU A 4 -19.84 17.98 -10.26
C LEU A 4 -20.55 16.72 -9.74
N ASN A 5 -20.12 15.52 -10.15
CA ASN A 5 -20.75 14.27 -9.74
C ASN A 5 -20.27 13.78 -8.36
N SER A 6 -19.07 14.19 -7.94
CA SER A 6 -18.50 13.82 -6.63
C SER A 6 -19.22 14.50 -5.46
N GLN A 7 -19.71 15.73 -5.66
CA GLN A 7 -20.35 16.53 -4.60
C GLN A 7 -21.78 16.07 -4.28
N LYS A 8 -22.49 15.45 -5.23
CA LYS A 8 -23.89 15.01 -5.05
C LYS A 8 -24.04 13.58 -4.52
N ASN A 9 -22.95 12.83 -4.42
CA ASN A 9 -23.00 11.46 -3.94
C ASN A 9 -22.93 11.41 -2.41
N CYS A 10 -24.09 11.33 -1.75
CA CYS A 10 -24.21 11.25 -0.29
C CYS A 10 -23.37 10.11 0.33
N PHE A 11 -23.18 9.01 -0.41
CA PHE A 11 -22.31 7.90 0.01
C PHE A 11 -20.84 8.31 0.08
N PHE A 12 -20.37 9.12 -0.89
CA PHE A 12 -19.02 9.64 -0.90
C PHE A 12 -18.79 10.57 0.28
N GLU A 13 -19.75 11.45 0.59
CA GLU A 13 -19.67 12.36 1.74
C GLU A 13 -19.55 11.64 3.07
N LYS A 14 -20.38 10.62 3.30
CA LYS A 14 -20.34 9.79 4.52
C LYS A 14 -19.07 8.96 4.65
N SER A 15 -18.41 8.67 3.52
CA SER A 15 -17.18 7.88 3.48
C SER A 15 -15.91 8.73 3.55
N LYS A 16 -16.00 10.06 3.42
CA LYS A 16 -14.86 10.98 3.53
C LYS A 16 -14.33 10.96 4.97
N GLY A 17 -13.06 10.62 5.15
CA GLY A 17 -12.35 10.76 6.42
C GLY A 17 -12.43 9.57 7.38
N ASN A 18 -13.12 8.48 7.04
CA ASN A 18 -13.12 7.28 7.88
C ASN A 18 -11.89 6.39 7.61
N PRO A 19 -10.90 6.28 8.52
CA PRO A 19 -9.70 5.46 8.31
C PRO A 19 -10.00 3.95 8.21
N ASN A 20 -11.15 3.51 8.77
CA ASN A 20 -11.56 2.11 8.75
C ASN A 20 -11.96 1.65 7.33
N ASN A 21 -12.33 2.56 6.43
CA ASN A 21 -12.62 2.21 5.03
C ASN A 21 -11.39 1.73 4.26
N PHE A 22 -10.18 2.06 4.72
CA PHE A 22 -8.93 1.69 4.04
C PHE A 22 -8.34 0.38 4.53
N THR A 23 -8.94 -0.23 5.55
CA THR A 23 -8.37 -1.39 6.26
C THR A 23 -9.36 -2.55 6.26
N SER A 24 -8.86 -3.78 6.04
CA SER A 24 -9.64 -5.01 6.20
C SER A 24 -9.95 -5.27 7.68
N PRO A 25 -10.90 -6.16 8.01
CA PRO A 25 -11.17 -6.58 9.40
C PRO A 25 -9.92 -7.13 10.12
N SER A 26 -8.99 -7.72 9.36
CA SER A 26 -7.70 -8.22 9.85
C SER A 26 -6.66 -7.13 10.13
N GLY A 27 -6.96 -5.85 9.85
CA GLY A 27 -6.03 -4.74 10.07
C GLY A 27 -5.08 -4.49 8.90
N VAL A 28 -5.29 -5.13 7.76
CA VAL A 28 -4.45 -4.97 6.57
C VAL A 28 -4.99 -3.85 5.70
N ASN A 29 -4.12 -2.94 5.27
CA ASN A 29 -4.55 -1.88 4.35
C ASN A 29 -4.88 -2.46 2.97
N TYR A 30 -6.03 -2.11 2.37
CA TYR A 30 -6.40 -2.59 1.03
C TYR A 30 -5.38 -2.23 -0.05
N ALA A 31 -4.65 -1.11 0.11
CA ALA A 31 -3.56 -0.73 -0.78
C ALA A 31 -2.36 -1.70 -0.71
N SER A 32 -2.25 -2.48 0.37
CA SER A 32 -1.27 -3.57 0.52
C SER A 32 -1.77 -4.90 -0.05
N ILE A 33 -3.06 -5.03 -0.38
CA ILE A 33 -3.66 -6.26 -0.92
C ILE A 33 -3.86 -6.17 -2.44
N ARG A 34 -4.30 -5.00 -2.93
CA ARG A 34 -4.64 -4.80 -4.34
C ARG A 34 -3.60 -3.97 -5.07
N LYS A 35 -3.06 -4.52 -6.15
CA LYS A 35 -2.20 -3.79 -7.08
C LYS A 35 -3.02 -2.75 -7.85
N GLY A 36 -2.64 -1.48 -7.73
CA GLY A 36 -3.22 -0.40 -8.53
C GLY A 36 -2.67 -0.37 -9.96
N LYS A 37 -3.45 0.16 -10.92
CA LYS A 37 -3.05 0.30 -12.33
C LYS A 37 -1.78 1.15 -12.56
N LYS A 38 -1.43 2.01 -11.59
CA LYS A 38 -0.25 2.90 -11.63
C LYS A 38 1.01 2.24 -11.05
N ASN A 39 0.96 0.96 -10.69
CA ASN A 39 2.11 0.28 -10.16
C ASN A 39 3.04 -0.10 -11.32
N HIS A 40 4.20 0.55 -11.39
CA HIS A 40 5.23 0.30 -12.40
C HIS A 40 6.20 -0.83 -12.01
N SER A 41 6.40 -1.10 -10.72
CA SER A 41 7.32 -2.14 -10.24
C SER A 41 6.73 -3.54 -10.29
N GLY A 42 5.41 -3.66 -10.39
CA GLY A 42 4.73 -4.95 -10.39
C GLY A 42 4.66 -5.62 -9.02
N VAL A 43 5.17 -5.00 -7.95
CA VAL A 43 5.06 -5.53 -6.58
C VAL A 43 4.43 -4.48 -5.68
N ILE A 44 3.47 -4.89 -4.85
CA ILE A 44 2.72 -3.98 -3.98
C ILE A 44 3.65 -3.54 -2.85
N GLY A 45 3.72 -2.22 -2.60
CA GLY A 45 4.56 -1.69 -1.53
C GLY A 45 6.05 -1.65 -1.82
N VAL A 46 6.49 -2.01 -3.04
CA VAL A 46 7.87 -1.84 -3.51
C VAL A 46 7.92 -0.76 -4.58
N SER A 47 8.76 0.25 -4.39
CA SER A 47 8.93 1.37 -5.33
C SER A 47 10.41 1.68 -5.53
N TYR A 48 10.78 2.03 -6.76
CA TYR A 48 12.14 2.47 -7.06
C TYR A 48 12.28 3.98 -6.86
N ASP A 49 13.29 4.38 -6.08
CA ASP A 49 13.71 5.77 -5.93
C ASP A 49 14.82 6.07 -6.94
N GLN A 50 14.55 6.95 -7.91
CA GLN A 50 15.51 7.30 -8.95
C GLN A 50 16.64 8.21 -8.46
N GLN A 51 16.43 8.99 -7.39
CA GLN A 51 17.43 9.92 -6.88
C GLN A 51 18.52 9.17 -6.11
N GLN A 52 18.08 8.23 -5.27
CA GLN A 52 18.97 7.41 -4.45
C GLN A 52 19.38 6.11 -5.14
N GLN A 53 18.75 5.77 -6.28
CA GLN A 53 18.94 4.52 -7.01
C GLN A 53 18.73 3.27 -6.14
N VAL A 54 17.76 3.33 -5.23
CA VAL A 54 17.42 2.25 -4.30
C VAL A 54 15.97 1.81 -4.45
N TRP A 55 15.72 0.56 -4.11
CA TRP A 55 14.40 -0.02 -3.97
C TRP A 55 13.89 0.16 -2.56
N PHE A 56 12.72 0.78 -2.43
CA PHE A 56 12.09 1.02 -1.15
C PHE A 56 10.93 0.06 -0.95
N ALA A 57 10.98 -0.73 0.13
CA ALA A 57 9.92 -1.65 0.51
C ALA A 57 9.22 -1.14 1.78
N ARG A 58 7.88 -1.11 1.73
CA ARG A 58 7.06 -0.71 2.86
C ARG A 58 5.84 -1.61 3.03
N LEU A 59 5.50 -1.93 4.27
CA LEU A 59 4.27 -2.63 4.65
C LEU A 59 3.62 -1.92 5.83
N MET A 60 2.33 -1.61 5.69
CA MET A 60 1.53 -1.00 6.74
C MET A 60 0.52 -2.02 7.27
N PHE A 61 0.59 -2.28 8.57
CA PHE A 61 -0.30 -3.18 9.27
C PHE A 61 -0.89 -2.47 10.49
N ARG A 62 -2.22 -2.47 10.62
CA ARG A 62 -2.97 -1.83 11.71
C ARG A 62 -2.57 -0.36 11.97
N GLY A 63 -2.29 0.39 10.92
CA GLY A 63 -1.90 1.79 11.01
C GLY A 63 -0.43 2.05 11.34
N LYS A 64 0.41 1.02 11.45
CA LYS A 64 1.84 1.12 11.71
C LYS A 64 2.65 0.54 10.56
N TYR A 65 3.82 1.11 10.29
CA TYR A 65 4.78 0.52 9.36
C TYR A 65 5.51 -0.62 10.07
N VAL A 66 5.35 -1.84 9.55
CA VAL A 66 6.06 -3.04 10.02
C VAL A 66 7.29 -3.32 9.17
N LEU A 67 7.26 -2.90 7.91
CA LEU A 67 8.40 -2.86 7.01
C LEU A 67 8.57 -1.43 6.52
N LEU A 68 9.77 -0.89 6.67
CA LEU A 68 10.16 0.42 6.16
C LEU A 68 11.68 0.43 5.92
N LYS A 69 12.12 -0.17 4.82
CA LYS A 69 13.54 -0.35 4.50
C LYS A 69 13.84 -0.05 3.03
N SER A 70 15.05 0.42 2.78
CA SER A 70 15.63 0.57 1.43
C SER A 70 16.63 -0.54 1.15
N PHE A 71 16.71 -0.94 -0.11
CA PHE A 71 17.55 -2.02 -0.62
C PHE A 71 18.21 -1.58 -1.93
N VAL A 72 19.38 -2.11 -2.23
CA VAL A 72 20.08 -1.81 -3.49
C VAL A 72 19.50 -2.65 -4.64
N LYS A 73 19.12 -3.90 -4.35
CA LYS A 73 18.57 -4.81 -5.35
C LYS A 73 17.05 -4.87 -5.27
N PHE A 74 16.42 -5.10 -6.41
CA PHE A 74 14.98 -5.31 -6.51
C PHE A 74 14.56 -6.57 -5.76
N ASP A 75 15.31 -7.66 -5.95
CA ASP A 75 15.02 -8.97 -5.38
C ASP A 75 14.95 -8.91 -3.85
N ASP A 76 15.97 -8.33 -3.21
CA ASP A 76 16.02 -8.12 -1.75
C ASP A 76 14.80 -7.33 -1.23
N ALA A 77 14.33 -6.33 -1.97
CA ALA A 77 13.16 -5.54 -1.60
C ALA A 77 11.84 -6.34 -1.71
N VAL A 78 11.76 -7.24 -2.69
CA VAL A 78 10.62 -8.14 -2.89
C VAL A 78 10.63 -9.22 -1.81
N GLU A 79 11.77 -9.83 -1.53
CA GLU A 79 11.93 -10.85 -0.50
C GLU A 79 11.56 -10.29 0.88
N ALA A 80 12.09 -9.13 1.25
CA ALA A 80 11.75 -8.47 2.51
C ALA A 80 10.25 -8.14 2.60
N ARG A 81 9.62 -7.84 1.46
CA ARG A 81 8.18 -7.60 1.38
C ARG A 81 7.39 -8.89 1.57
N GLU A 82 7.79 -9.98 0.92
CA GLU A 82 7.15 -11.28 1.06
C GLU A 82 7.29 -11.85 2.48
N GLU A 83 8.46 -11.69 3.10
CA GLU A 83 8.72 -12.12 4.47
C GLU A 83 7.79 -11.39 5.45
N ALA A 84 7.66 -10.07 5.30
CA ALA A 84 6.73 -9.28 6.11
C ALA A 84 5.27 -9.67 5.83
N GLU A 85 4.90 -10.05 4.61
CA GLU A 85 3.57 -10.59 4.32
C GLU A 85 3.33 -11.95 4.98
N ARG A 86 4.32 -12.85 5.00
CA ARG A 86 4.20 -14.14 5.70
C ARG A 86 4.05 -13.95 7.20
N GLU A 87 4.86 -13.09 7.80
CA GLU A 87 4.85 -12.83 9.26
C GLU A 87 3.53 -12.17 9.71
N TYR A 88 3.03 -11.18 8.97
CA TYR A 88 1.86 -10.40 9.41
C TYR A 88 0.54 -10.89 8.81
N PHE A 89 0.53 -11.42 7.59
CA PHE A 89 -0.69 -11.94 6.96
C PHE A 89 -0.90 -13.44 7.19
N HIS A 90 0.07 -14.15 7.76
CA HIS A 90 0.02 -15.60 8.02
C HIS A 90 -0.42 -16.38 6.77
N LYS A 91 0.18 -16.02 5.63
CA LYS A 91 -0.17 -16.54 4.31
C LYS A 91 0.66 -17.75 3.94
#